data_AF-A0A2U3LRI5-F1
#
_entry.id   AF-A0A2U3LRI5-F1
#
_cell.length_a   1.000
_cell.length_b   1.000
_cell.length_c   1.000
_cell.angle_alpha   90.00
_cell.angle_beta   90.00
_cell.angle_gamma   90.00
#
_symmetry.space_group_name_H-M   'P 1'
#
loop_
_entity.id
_entity.type
_entity.pdbx_description
1 polymer ?
#
loop_
_entity_poly.entity_id
_entity_poly.type
_entity_poly.pdbx_seq_one_letter_code
_entity_poly.pdbx_strand_id
1 'polypeptide(L)'
;MKYKLFGNEILIKDHHCNFNDQVGMKVNTPYVNLYVRLTDECQAKCRFCTFHGKDKGFDEYKFLYTLSRLSEQIKINKVSFTGGEPTVKIDLLNRLLEEVKSIDKNIWTVVNTNGYDFLGIKPEYTDSIALSRHHWSNPTNNEIFGLDHYGYWITDSKDILEYPHKDKLHLSCNLIKGYTDSAEKCKKFIDFFGAGGVNDFGFVSLMGNNQYSKDHFVDFSTIDLGSMPDTMKAAHYSKGSVLQPTCKCANYLTCLDDGSIVKSYARYYISRDECKGILVYDTDGKLKNGFDGEVIYE
;
A
#
# COMPACT_ATOMS: atom_id res chain seq x y z
N MET A 1 -13.38 -17.33 7.23
CA MET A 1 -13.79 -18.70 6.80
C MET A 1 -12.62 -19.48 6.23
N LYS A 2 -12.63 -20.81 6.37
CA LYS A 2 -11.69 -21.73 5.72
C LYS A 2 -12.03 -21.87 4.23
N TYR A 3 -11.02 -21.93 3.37
CA TYR A 3 -11.16 -22.09 1.93
C TYR A 3 -10.05 -22.97 1.39
N LYS A 4 -10.35 -23.87 0.45
CA LYS A 4 -9.35 -24.78 -0.12
C LYS A 4 -8.81 -24.20 -1.43
N LEU A 5 -7.50 -23.98 -1.50
CA LEU A 5 -6.82 -23.42 -2.66
C LEU A 5 -5.55 -24.24 -2.94
N PHE A 6 -5.38 -24.73 -4.17
CA PHE A 6 -4.27 -25.63 -4.55
C PHE A 6 -4.10 -26.83 -3.61
N GLY A 7 -5.20 -27.36 -3.06
CA GLY A 7 -5.16 -28.47 -2.10
C GLY A 7 -4.93 -28.06 -0.64
N ASN A 8 -4.49 -26.82 -0.39
CA ASN A 8 -4.19 -26.28 0.95
C ASN A 8 -5.38 -25.53 1.53
N GLU A 9 -5.56 -25.59 2.85
CA GLU A 9 -6.60 -24.82 3.55
C GLU A 9 -6.04 -23.46 3.99
N ILE A 10 -6.68 -22.38 3.53
CA ILE A 10 -6.35 -21.01 3.91
C ILE A 10 -7.53 -20.31 4.58
N LEU A 11 -7.25 -19.26 5.35
CA LEU A 11 -8.29 -18.40 5.91
C LEU A 11 -8.53 -17.21 4.98
N ILE A 12 -9.78 -17.05 4.54
CA ILE A 12 -10.24 -15.87 3.82
C ILE A 12 -11.28 -15.10 4.65
N LYS A 13 -11.53 -13.86 4.24
CA LYS A 13 -12.55 -13.01 4.89
C LYS A 13 -13.95 -13.60 4.67
N ASP A 14 -14.72 -13.69 5.74
CA ASP A 14 -16.15 -14.02 5.70
C ASP A 14 -17.03 -12.78 5.91
N HIS A 15 -16.48 -11.71 6.49
CA HIS A 15 -17.14 -10.43 6.67
C HIS A 15 -16.22 -9.30 6.20
N HIS A 16 -16.85 -8.22 5.75
CA HIS A 16 -16.19 -6.93 5.55
C HIS A 16 -15.74 -6.36 6.90
N CYS A 17 -14.91 -5.32 6.88
CA CYS A 17 -14.60 -4.60 8.12
C CYS A 17 -15.88 -4.02 8.71
N ASN A 18 -15.92 -3.89 10.04
CA ASN A 18 -16.95 -3.10 10.70
C ASN A 18 -16.89 -1.68 10.15
N PHE A 19 -18.04 -1.04 9.98
CA PHE A 19 -18.18 0.28 9.39
C PHE A 19 -19.03 1.16 10.30
N ASN A 20 -18.49 2.30 10.73
CA ASN A 20 -19.17 3.23 11.64
C ASN A 20 -19.81 2.52 12.85
N ASP A 21 -19.02 1.66 13.51
CA ASP A 21 -19.40 0.81 14.65
C ASP A 21 -20.47 -0.26 14.37
N GLN A 22 -20.91 -0.39 13.12
CA GLN A 22 -21.78 -1.48 12.68
C GLN A 22 -20.96 -2.69 12.29
N VAL A 23 -21.48 -3.88 12.63
CA VAL A 23 -20.86 -5.15 12.29
C VAL A 23 -20.73 -5.27 10.77
N GLY A 24 -19.54 -5.64 10.31
CA GLY A 24 -19.27 -5.81 8.89
C GLY A 24 -20.19 -6.84 8.24
N MET A 25 -20.73 -6.49 7.08
CA MET A 25 -21.60 -7.40 6.33
C MET A 25 -20.85 -8.65 5.87
N LYS A 26 -21.57 -9.76 5.68
CA LYS A 26 -21.02 -11.00 5.14
C LYS A 26 -20.49 -10.77 3.71
N VAL A 27 -19.35 -11.36 3.41
CA VAL A 27 -18.78 -11.41 2.05
C VAL A 27 -19.57 -12.43 1.24
N ASN A 28 -20.23 -11.97 0.17
CA ASN A 28 -21.07 -12.83 -0.68
C ASN A 28 -20.25 -13.70 -1.63
N THR A 29 -19.16 -13.16 -2.17
CA THR A 29 -18.27 -13.87 -3.09
C THR A 29 -16.89 -13.97 -2.47
N PRO A 30 -16.39 -15.18 -2.15
CA PRO A 30 -15.02 -15.40 -1.72
C PRO A 30 -14.02 -14.73 -2.65
N TYR A 31 -13.05 -14.02 -2.08
CA TYR A 31 -12.00 -13.36 -2.84
C TYR A 31 -10.67 -13.35 -2.08
N VAL A 32 -9.59 -13.15 -2.83
CA VAL A 32 -8.25 -12.91 -2.32
C VAL A 32 -7.67 -11.61 -2.87
N ASN A 33 -6.70 -11.05 -2.17
CA ASN A 33 -5.81 -10.02 -2.69
C ASN A 33 -4.42 -10.62 -2.83
N LEU A 34 -3.83 -10.49 -4.01
CA LEU A 34 -2.49 -10.98 -4.31
C LEU A 34 -1.49 -9.82 -4.22
N TYR A 35 -0.42 -10.00 -3.46
CA TYR A 35 0.76 -9.15 -3.51
C TYR A 35 1.84 -9.86 -4.30
N VAL A 36 2.55 -9.13 -5.15
CA VAL A 36 3.59 -9.68 -6.00
C VAL A 36 4.88 -8.95 -5.68
N ARG A 37 5.86 -9.64 -5.11
CA ARG A 37 7.20 -9.11 -4.90
C ARG A 37 8.02 -9.36 -6.16
N LEU A 38 8.24 -8.30 -6.94
CA LEU A 38 8.91 -8.40 -8.24
C LEU A 38 10.43 -8.53 -8.14
N THR A 39 11.02 -7.98 -7.08
CA THR A 39 12.46 -7.96 -6.87
C THR A 39 12.74 -7.70 -5.38
N ASP A 40 13.95 -8.06 -4.95
CA ASP A 40 14.51 -7.65 -3.66
C ASP A 40 15.43 -6.43 -3.78
N GLU A 41 15.68 -5.95 -5.00
CA GLU A 41 16.46 -4.73 -5.28
C GLU A 41 15.68 -3.48 -4.84
N CYS A 42 16.37 -2.57 -4.17
CA CYS A 42 15.85 -1.26 -3.82
C CYS A 42 17.04 -0.30 -3.71
N GLN A 43 16.92 0.86 -4.33
CA GLN A 43 17.93 1.92 -4.23
C GLN A 43 17.85 2.71 -2.91
N ALA A 44 16.72 2.62 -2.20
CA ALA A 44 16.53 3.26 -0.90
C ALA A 44 17.01 2.36 0.26
N LYS A 45 17.39 2.99 1.37
CA LYS A 45 17.89 2.34 2.60
C LYS A 45 17.03 2.74 3.81
N CYS A 46 15.71 2.77 3.60
CA CYS A 46 14.72 3.18 4.60
C CYS A 46 14.91 2.42 5.91
N ARG A 47 15.15 3.14 7.02
CA ARG A 47 15.39 2.52 8.34
C ARG A 47 14.20 1.73 8.88
N PHE A 48 12.98 2.05 8.41
CA PHE A 48 11.75 1.35 8.80
C PHE A 48 11.45 0.11 7.94
N CYS A 49 12.16 -0.09 6.83
CA CYS A 49 11.92 -1.21 5.92
C CYS A 49 12.55 -2.49 6.46
N THR A 50 11.95 -3.64 6.11
CA THR A 50 12.47 -4.97 6.42
C THR A 50 12.82 -5.77 5.17
N PHE A 51 12.51 -5.23 3.99
CA PHE A 51 12.74 -5.87 2.70
C PHE A 51 14.02 -5.30 2.07
N HIS A 52 15.14 -5.89 2.45
CA HIS A 52 16.44 -5.69 1.82
C HIS A 52 17.08 -7.05 1.60
N GLY A 53 17.52 -7.34 0.37
CA GLY A 53 18.05 -8.65 0.06
C GLY A 53 18.78 -8.72 -1.28
N LYS A 54 19.34 -9.89 -1.57
CA LYS A 54 19.82 -10.22 -2.90
C LYS A 54 18.65 -10.72 -3.74
N ASP A 55 18.49 -10.17 -4.93
CA ASP A 55 17.47 -10.62 -5.87
C ASP A 55 17.66 -12.10 -6.20
N LYS A 56 16.59 -12.88 -6.02
CA LYS A 56 16.55 -14.31 -6.35
C LYS A 56 16.12 -14.54 -7.80
N GLY A 57 15.68 -13.50 -8.50
CA GLY A 57 15.18 -13.54 -9.87
C GLY A 57 13.69 -13.85 -9.91
N PHE A 58 12.94 -13.07 -10.68
CA PHE A 58 11.50 -13.26 -10.85
C PHE A 58 11.20 -14.16 -12.06
N ASP A 59 10.48 -15.26 -11.84
CA ASP A 59 10.03 -16.14 -12.91
C ASP A 59 8.67 -15.66 -13.48
N GLU A 60 8.74 -14.89 -14.56
CA GLU A 60 7.58 -14.33 -15.26
C GLU A 60 6.61 -15.42 -15.73
N TYR A 61 7.10 -16.51 -16.31
CA TYR A 61 6.25 -17.59 -16.83
C TYR A 61 5.49 -18.29 -15.70
N LYS A 62 6.21 -18.62 -14.62
CA LYS A 62 5.63 -19.28 -13.46
C LYS A 62 4.60 -18.39 -12.76
N PHE A 63 4.86 -17.09 -12.67
CA PHE A 63 3.91 -16.13 -12.13
C PHE A 63 2.61 -16.12 -12.93
N LEU A 64 2.69 -15.93 -14.25
CA LEU A 64 1.52 -15.87 -15.13
C LEU A 64 0.72 -17.18 -15.10
N TYR A 65 1.40 -18.32 -15.09
CA TYR A 65 0.75 -19.62 -14.91
C TYR A 65 0.03 -19.71 -13.56
N THR A 66 0.71 -19.34 -12.46
CA THR A 66 0.11 -19.33 -11.11
C THR A 66 -1.12 -18.41 -11.05
N LEU A 67 -1.03 -17.23 -11.65
CA LEU A 67 -2.11 -16.24 -11.69
C LEU A 67 -3.34 -16.78 -12.45
N SER A 68 -3.12 -17.40 -13.62
CA SER A 68 -4.18 -18.07 -14.38
C SER A 68 -4.86 -19.15 -13.53
N ARG A 69 -4.09 -20.07 -12.94
CA ARG A 69 -4.64 -21.15 -12.10
C ARG A 69 -5.32 -20.66 -10.83
N LEU A 70 -4.88 -19.52 -10.28
CA LEU A 70 -5.51 -18.88 -9.13
C LEU A 70 -6.88 -18.29 -9.52
N SER A 71 -6.96 -17.62 -10.67
CA SER A 71 -8.19 -17.00 -11.17
C SER A 71 -9.31 -18.01 -11.47
N GLU A 72 -8.94 -19.24 -11.85
CA GLU A 72 -9.87 -20.36 -12.04
C GLU A 72 -10.49 -20.86 -10.72
N GLN A 73 -9.81 -20.67 -9.58
CA GLN A 73 -10.22 -21.22 -8.29
C GLN A 73 -10.95 -20.19 -7.43
N ILE A 74 -10.55 -18.92 -7.47
CA ILE A 74 -11.11 -17.89 -6.60
C ILE A 74 -11.04 -16.51 -7.27
N LYS A 75 -12.01 -15.65 -6.98
CA LYS A 75 -11.99 -14.26 -7.42
C LYS A 75 -10.74 -13.55 -6.88
N ILE A 76 -9.93 -13.02 -7.76
CA ILE A 76 -8.83 -12.12 -7.41
C ILE A 76 -9.42 -10.71 -7.39
N ASN A 77 -9.47 -10.09 -6.21
CA ASN A 77 -10.03 -8.75 -6.07
C ASN A 77 -8.99 -7.66 -6.39
N LYS A 78 -7.74 -7.90 -5.99
CA LYS A 78 -6.65 -6.95 -6.15
C LYS A 78 -5.35 -7.69 -6.45
N VAL A 79 -4.54 -7.14 -7.35
CA VAL A 79 -3.12 -7.49 -7.53
C VAL A 79 -2.28 -6.26 -7.21
N SER A 80 -1.34 -6.42 -6.29
CA SER A 80 -0.54 -5.32 -5.73
C SER A 80 0.94 -5.61 -5.94
N PHE A 81 1.56 -4.95 -6.91
CA PHE A 81 2.98 -5.06 -7.18
C PHE A 81 3.79 -4.28 -6.14
N THR A 82 4.84 -4.93 -5.63
CA THR A 82 5.73 -4.47 -4.57
C THR A 82 7.08 -5.17 -4.72
N GLY A 83 7.93 -5.20 -3.69
CA GLY A 83 9.26 -5.79 -3.69
C GLY A 83 10.17 -5.05 -2.71
N GLY A 84 11.44 -4.92 -3.08
CA GLY A 84 12.25 -3.77 -2.68
C GLY A 84 11.65 -2.52 -3.32
N GLU A 85 11.97 -2.26 -4.59
CA GLU A 85 11.34 -1.23 -5.43
C GLU A 85 10.92 -1.83 -6.78
N PRO A 86 9.60 -2.02 -7.04
CA PRO A 86 9.14 -2.70 -8.26
C PRO A 86 9.50 -1.99 -9.56
N THR A 87 9.61 -0.66 -9.57
CA THR A 87 9.94 0.10 -10.77
C THR A 87 11.40 -0.03 -11.20
N VAL A 88 12.28 -0.62 -10.38
CA VAL A 88 13.62 -1.06 -10.83
C VAL A 88 13.51 -2.05 -12.00
N LYS A 89 12.39 -2.78 -12.10
CA LYS A 89 12.07 -3.69 -13.20
C LYS A 89 10.90 -3.16 -14.04
N ILE A 90 10.93 -1.88 -14.43
CA ILE A 90 9.79 -1.17 -15.04
C ILE A 90 9.16 -1.88 -16.25
N ASP A 91 9.99 -2.43 -17.15
CA ASP A 91 9.50 -3.15 -18.33
C ASP A 91 8.74 -4.42 -17.96
N LEU A 92 9.26 -5.19 -17.00
CA LEU A 92 8.61 -6.38 -16.47
C LEU A 92 7.32 -6.01 -15.74
N LEU A 93 7.35 -5.01 -14.86
CA LEU A 93 6.18 -4.51 -14.14
C LEU A 93 5.04 -4.16 -15.12
N ASN A 94 5.34 -3.39 -16.16
CA ASN A 94 4.35 -2.96 -17.15
C ASN A 94 3.76 -4.12 -17.96
N ARG A 95 4.58 -5.10 -18.37
CA ARG A 95 4.07 -6.32 -19.00
C ARG A 95 3.12 -7.08 -18.07
N LEU A 96 3.49 -7.26 -16.81
CA LEU A 96 2.67 -7.99 -15.85
C LEU A 96 1.36 -7.28 -15.51
N LEU A 97 1.35 -5.94 -15.46
CA LEU A 97 0.12 -5.15 -15.31
C LEU A 97 -0.85 -5.40 -16.47
N GLU A 98 -0.34 -5.38 -17.70
CA GLU A 98 -1.12 -5.66 -18.92
C GLU A 98 -1.67 -7.10 -18.92
N GLU A 99 -0.86 -8.09 -18.54
CA GLU A 99 -1.29 -9.48 -18.43
C GLU A 99 -2.37 -9.69 -17.35
N VAL A 100 -2.21 -9.07 -16.17
CA VAL A 100 -3.24 -9.10 -15.11
C VAL A 100 -4.57 -8.55 -15.62
N LYS A 101 -4.54 -7.41 -16.34
CA LYS A 101 -5.73 -6.79 -16.92
C LYS A 101 -6.33 -7.61 -18.07
N SER A 102 -5.52 -8.40 -18.77
CA SER A 102 -5.98 -9.30 -19.83
C SER A 102 -6.71 -10.52 -19.27
N ILE A 103 -6.32 -11.00 -18.07
CA ILE A 103 -7.03 -12.08 -17.36
C ILE A 103 -8.41 -11.61 -16.88
N ASP A 104 -8.46 -10.49 -16.16
CA ASP A 104 -9.72 -9.86 -15.77
C ASP A 104 -9.53 -8.36 -15.56
N LYS A 105 -10.20 -7.56 -16.40
CA LYS A 105 -10.15 -6.10 -16.37
C LYS A 105 -10.62 -5.51 -15.04
N ASN A 106 -11.43 -6.25 -14.28
CA ASN A 106 -11.99 -5.83 -12.99
C ASN A 106 -11.04 -6.08 -11.82
N ILE A 107 -9.89 -6.74 -12.03
CA ILE A 107 -8.86 -6.86 -11.00
C ILE A 107 -8.31 -5.46 -10.72
N TRP A 108 -8.40 -5.02 -9.46
CA TRP A 108 -7.80 -3.76 -9.05
C TRP A 108 -6.28 -3.91 -8.97
N THR A 109 -5.56 -3.14 -9.77
CA THR A 109 -4.10 -3.17 -9.91
C THR A 109 -3.48 -2.02 -9.15
N VAL A 110 -2.50 -2.33 -8.29
CA VAL A 110 -1.80 -1.35 -7.48
C VAL A 110 -0.30 -1.49 -7.66
N VAL A 111 0.40 -0.38 -7.88
CA VAL A 111 1.86 -0.32 -7.82
C VAL A 111 2.25 0.38 -6.53
N ASN A 112 3.02 -0.29 -5.67
CA ASN A 112 3.58 0.31 -4.44
C ASN A 112 5.03 0.66 -4.71
N THR A 113 5.35 1.94 -4.80
CA THR A 113 6.68 2.43 -5.21
C THR A 113 7.15 3.54 -4.29
N ASN A 114 8.45 3.69 -4.14
CA ASN A 114 9.11 4.84 -3.53
C ASN A 114 9.33 6.00 -4.52
N GLY A 115 8.99 5.80 -5.79
CA GLY A 115 9.08 6.83 -6.82
C GLY A 115 10.28 6.69 -7.77
N TYR A 116 11.12 5.68 -7.60
CA TYR A 116 12.11 5.36 -8.64
C TYR A 116 11.40 5.13 -9.96
N ASP A 117 11.85 5.71 -11.07
CA ASP A 117 11.28 5.55 -12.41
C ASP A 117 9.74 5.52 -12.50
N PHE A 118 9.04 6.27 -11.65
CA PHE A 118 7.59 6.14 -11.52
C PHE A 118 6.84 6.65 -12.77
N LEU A 119 7.46 7.57 -13.53
CA LEU A 119 6.92 8.07 -14.80
C LEU A 119 6.83 6.97 -15.86
N GLY A 120 7.63 5.90 -15.73
CA GLY A 120 7.59 4.76 -16.60
C GLY A 120 6.39 3.83 -16.36
N ILE A 121 5.64 3.98 -15.26
CA ILE A 121 4.48 3.13 -14.96
C ILE A 121 3.38 3.41 -15.99
N LYS A 122 2.88 2.36 -16.66
CA LYS A 122 1.77 2.48 -17.62
C LYS A 122 0.43 2.72 -16.90
N PRO A 123 -0.12 3.95 -16.94
CA PRO A 123 -1.34 4.28 -16.23
C PRO A 123 -2.55 3.53 -16.80
N GLU A 124 -2.59 3.18 -18.07
CA GLU A 124 -3.71 2.49 -18.72
C GLU A 124 -4.00 1.10 -18.12
N TYR A 125 -2.98 0.45 -17.54
CA TYR A 125 -3.11 -0.86 -16.88
C TYR A 125 -3.05 -0.79 -15.36
N THR A 126 -2.98 0.42 -14.79
CA THR A 126 -2.84 0.66 -13.36
C THR A 126 -4.04 1.40 -12.82
N ASP A 127 -4.70 0.89 -11.79
CA ASP A 127 -5.82 1.58 -11.16
C ASP A 127 -5.37 2.52 -10.04
N SER A 128 -4.26 2.20 -9.37
CA SER A 128 -3.71 3.05 -8.31
C SER A 128 -2.18 2.92 -8.21
N ILE A 129 -1.51 4.05 -8.04
CA ILE A 129 -0.08 4.13 -7.71
C ILE A 129 0.01 4.60 -6.26
N ALA A 130 0.32 3.67 -5.36
CA ALA A 130 0.60 3.97 -3.97
C ALA A 130 2.07 4.45 -3.86
N LEU A 131 2.26 5.75 -4.06
CA LEU A 131 3.56 6.40 -4.03
C LEU A 131 3.95 6.73 -2.59
N SER A 132 5.03 6.12 -2.12
CA SER A 132 5.57 6.36 -0.78
C SER A 132 6.19 7.76 -0.73
N ARG A 133 5.50 8.69 -0.08
CA ARG A 133 5.95 10.06 0.14
C ARG A 133 5.71 10.40 1.59
N HIS A 134 6.79 10.61 2.34
CA HIS A 134 6.73 10.66 3.81
C HIS A 134 6.92 12.07 4.38
N HIS A 135 7.21 13.04 3.51
CA HIS A 135 7.29 14.45 3.87
C HIS A 135 7.08 15.35 2.64
N TRP A 136 6.63 16.61 2.80
CA TRP A 136 6.46 17.55 1.68
C TRP A 136 7.81 18.07 1.15
N SER A 137 8.79 18.28 2.03
CA SER A 137 10.16 18.71 1.69
C SER A 137 10.98 17.55 1.10
N ASN A 138 11.56 17.76 -0.09
CA ASN A 138 12.43 16.80 -0.76
C ASN A 138 13.63 16.36 0.11
N PRO A 139 14.44 17.27 0.69
CA PRO A 139 15.54 16.89 1.58
C PRO A 139 15.13 15.95 2.73
N THR A 140 14.05 16.29 3.44
CA THR A 140 13.55 15.48 4.56
C THR A 140 13.00 14.14 4.09
N ASN A 141 12.32 14.11 2.94
CA ASN A 141 11.86 12.85 2.36
C ASN A 141 13.04 11.95 2.01
N ASN A 142 14.09 12.49 1.38
CA ASN A 142 15.30 11.75 1.03
C ASN A 142 16.04 11.22 2.27
N GLU A 143 16.08 11.99 3.35
CA GLU A 143 16.60 11.55 4.65
C GLU A 143 15.83 10.33 5.18
N ILE A 144 14.49 10.36 5.13
CA ILE A 144 13.63 9.24 5.55
C ILE A 144 13.90 7.99 4.70
N PHE A 145 14.08 8.15 3.38
CA PHE A 145 14.43 7.05 2.47
C PHE A 145 15.88 6.58 2.61
N GLY A 146 16.72 7.29 3.37
CA GLY A 146 18.13 6.95 3.53
C GLY A 146 18.92 7.05 2.22
N LEU A 147 18.54 7.98 1.34
CA LEU A 147 19.25 8.24 0.09
C LEU A 147 20.56 8.98 0.40
N ASP A 148 21.68 8.42 -0.02
CA ASP A 148 22.98 9.08 -0.01
C ASP A 148 23.04 10.14 -1.14
N HIS A 149 23.78 11.23 -0.92
CA HIS A 149 23.89 12.39 -1.83
C HIS A 149 24.47 12.08 -3.24
N TYR A 150 24.66 10.81 -3.59
CA TYR A 150 25.30 10.38 -4.83
C TYR A 150 24.39 9.47 -5.66
N GLY A 151 23.66 10.08 -6.61
CA GLY A 151 23.24 9.43 -7.85
C GLY A 151 21.92 8.66 -7.86
N TYR A 152 21.26 8.46 -6.72
CA TYR A 152 19.94 7.80 -6.67
C TYR A 152 18.83 8.84 -6.50
N TRP A 153 17.90 8.85 -7.46
CA TRP A 153 16.77 9.77 -7.49
C TRP A 153 15.48 8.99 -7.23
N ILE A 154 14.70 9.45 -6.27
CA ILE A 154 13.28 9.10 -6.14
C ILE A 154 12.46 10.30 -6.58
N THR A 155 11.19 10.06 -6.93
CA THR A 155 10.24 11.11 -7.28
C THR A 155 10.30 12.27 -6.29
N ASP A 156 10.53 13.45 -6.83
CA ASP A 156 10.54 14.68 -6.08
C ASP A 156 9.14 15.34 -6.08
N SER A 157 8.95 16.40 -5.30
CA SER A 157 7.65 17.08 -5.28
C SER A 157 7.23 17.63 -6.65
N LYS A 158 8.17 18.11 -7.47
CA LYS A 158 7.85 18.68 -8.78
C LYS A 158 7.30 17.60 -9.71
N ASP A 159 7.94 16.43 -9.74
CA ASP A 159 7.49 15.31 -10.55
C ASP A 159 6.07 14.86 -10.17
N ILE A 160 5.74 14.80 -8.87
CA ILE A 160 4.38 14.49 -8.38
C ILE A 160 3.38 15.52 -8.89
N LEU A 161 3.73 16.80 -8.79
CA LEU A 161 2.86 17.92 -9.16
C LEU A 161 2.71 18.08 -10.67
N GLU A 162 3.65 17.61 -11.47
CA GLU A 162 3.59 17.62 -12.93
C GLU A 162 2.96 16.34 -13.52
N TYR A 163 2.85 15.26 -12.73
CA TYR A 163 2.29 13.99 -13.21
C TYR A 163 0.86 14.15 -13.74
N PRO A 164 0.54 13.70 -14.97
CA PRO A 164 -0.77 13.94 -15.58
C PRO A 164 -1.90 13.10 -14.97
N HIS A 165 -1.60 11.91 -14.42
CA HIS A 165 -2.61 10.97 -13.89
C HIS A 165 -2.71 11.03 -12.36
N LYS A 166 -2.82 12.24 -11.79
CA LYS A 166 -2.93 12.43 -10.33
C LYS A 166 -4.14 11.75 -9.71
N ASP A 167 -5.19 11.53 -10.50
CA ASP A 167 -6.38 10.76 -10.12
C ASP A 167 -6.06 9.31 -9.72
N LYS A 168 -4.91 8.79 -10.16
CA LYS A 168 -4.42 7.44 -9.82
C LYS A 168 -3.40 7.46 -8.68
N LEU A 169 -2.87 8.61 -8.30
CA LEU A 169 -1.87 8.72 -7.25
C LEU A 169 -2.53 8.64 -5.87
N HIS A 170 -2.03 7.75 -5.03
CA HIS A 170 -2.28 7.72 -3.60
C HIS A 170 -0.95 7.99 -2.89
N LEU A 171 -0.80 9.15 -2.25
CA LEU A 171 0.42 9.48 -1.51
C LEU A 171 0.40 8.80 -0.15
N SER A 172 1.20 7.74 -0.02
CA SER A 172 1.33 6.95 1.20
C SER A 172 2.43 7.53 2.10
N CYS A 173 2.02 8.13 3.21
CA CYS A 173 2.85 8.73 4.23
C CYS A 173 2.88 7.85 5.48
N ASN A 174 4.06 7.34 5.83
CA ASN A 174 4.25 6.75 7.15
C ASN A 174 4.27 7.86 8.21
N LEU A 175 3.58 7.62 9.33
CA LEU A 175 3.65 8.48 10.50
C LEU A 175 4.90 8.11 11.29
N ILE A 176 5.88 9.02 11.33
CA ILE A 176 7.21 8.77 11.90
C ILE A 176 7.57 9.90 12.86
N LYS A 177 7.80 9.56 14.12
CA LYS A 177 8.18 10.54 15.17
C LYS A 177 9.41 11.35 14.75
N GLY A 178 9.30 12.67 14.85
CA GLY A 178 10.28 13.65 14.39
C GLY A 178 10.04 14.18 12.96
N TYR A 179 9.25 13.47 12.15
CA TYR A 179 8.91 13.84 10.77
C TYR A 179 7.43 14.20 10.69
N THR A 180 6.62 13.52 9.88
CA THR A 180 5.16 13.69 9.80
C THR A 180 4.51 12.90 10.94
N ASP A 181 4.31 13.53 12.09
CA ASP A 181 3.89 12.88 13.35
C ASP A 181 2.80 13.62 14.14
N SER A 182 2.14 14.61 13.53
CA SER A 182 1.05 15.36 14.15
C SER A 182 -0.02 15.73 13.14
N ALA A 183 -1.22 16.07 13.61
CA ALA A 183 -2.32 16.51 12.76
C ALA A 183 -1.94 17.76 11.94
N GLU A 184 -1.24 18.71 12.55
CA GLU A 184 -0.73 19.91 11.87
C GLU A 184 0.20 19.55 10.70
N LYS A 185 1.14 18.62 10.91
CA LYS A 185 2.07 18.19 9.86
C LYS A 185 1.37 17.37 8.78
N CYS A 186 0.38 16.55 9.14
CA CYS A 186 -0.47 15.87 8.16
C CYS A 186 -1.27 16.88 7.32
N LYS A 187 -1.84 17.92 7.93
CA LYS A 187 -2.54 19.00 7.22
C LYS A 187 -1.59 19.72 6.26
N LYS A 188 -0.39 20.08 6.72
CA LYS A 188 0.63 20.69 5.86
C LYS A 188 1.03 19.81 4.67
N PHE A 189 1.12 18.48 4.88
CA PHE A 189 1.38 17.53 3.81
C PHE A 189 0.23 17.51 2.78
N ILE A 190 -1.01 17.45 3.26
CA ILE A 190 -2.22 17.50 2.43
C ILE A 190 -2.27 18.80 1.64
N ASP A 191 -2.10 19.95 2.29
CA ASP A 191 -2.22 21.27 1.66
C ASP A 191 -1.17 21.46 0.56
N PHE A 192 0.07 21.03 0.80
CA PHE A 192 1.14 21.17 -0.16
C PHE A 192 0.87 20.42 -1.48
N PHE A 193 0.52 19.15 -1.40
CA PHE A 193 0.28 18.33 -2.60
C PHE A 193 -1.14 18.50 -3.15
N GLY A 194 -2.10 18.78 -2.27
CA GLY A 194 -3.50 19.03 -2.60
C GLY A 194 -3.67 20.29 -3.43
N ALA A 195 -2.97 21.38 -3.07
CA ALA A 195 -2.94 22.61 -3.87
C ALA A 195 -2.40 22.38 -5.30
N GLY A 196 -1.64 21.30 -5.51
CA GLY A 196 -1.15 20.88 -6.82
C GLY A 196 -1.98 19.76 -7.48
N GLY A 197 -3.19 19.48 -6.98
CA GLY A 197 -4.17 18.60 -7.62
C GLY A 197 -4.10 17.13 -7.22
N VAL A 198 -3.29 16.74 -6.23
CA VAL A 198 -3.33 15.39 -5.65
C VAL A 198 -4.54 15.27 -4.74
N ASN A 199 -5.34 14.22 -4.91
CA ASN A 199 -6.62 14.10 -4.20
C ASN A 199 -6.69 12.94 -3.19
N ASP A 200 -5.70 12.05 -3.12
CA ASP A 200 -5.73 10.83 -2.31
C ASP A 200 -4.47 10.70 -1.43
N PHE A 201 -4.68 10.65 -0.12
CA PHE A 201 -3.63 10.63 0.89
C PHE A 201 -3.79 9.45 1.85
N GLY A 202 -2.68 8.80 2.21
CA GLY A 202 -2.63 7.74 3.21
C GLY A 202 -1.70 8.09 4.36
N PHE A 203 -2.14 7.93 5.59
CA PHE A 203 -1.34 8.07 6.80
C PHE A 203 -1.30 6.75 7.55
N VAL A 204 -0.13 6.11 7.59
CA VAL A 204 0.01 4.76 8.14
C VAL A 204 1.01 4.77 9.29
N SER A 205 0.58 4.29 10.45
CA SER A 205 1.50 4.07 11.57
C SER A 205 2.55 3.01 11.21
N LEU A 206 3.81 3.23 11.59
CA LEU A 206 4.86 2.23 11.39
C LEU A 206 4.48 0.89 12.04
N MET A 207 4.74 -0.20 11.33
CA MET A 207 4.68 -1.54 11.91
C MET A 207 5.96 -1.80 12.70
N GLY A 208 5.85 -2.28 13.94
CA GLY A 208 6.99 -2.53 14.85
C GLY A 208 7.88 -3.71 14.45
N ASN A 209 8.26 -3.81 13.17
CA ASN A 209 8.99 -4.92 12.56
C ASN A 209 10.50 -4.83 12.78
N ASN A 210 11.02 -3.65 13.13
CA ASN A 210 12.41 -3.44 13.51
C ASN A 210 12.50 -2.42 14.66
N GLN A 211 13.70 -2.19 15.19
CA GLN A 211 13.91 -1.30 16.33
C GLN A 211 13.57 0.16 16.00
N TYR A 212 14.00 0.66 14.84
CA TYR A 212 13.69 2.02 14.39
C TYR A 212 12.18 2.27 14.35
N SER A 213 11.40 1.33 13.80
CA SER A 213 9.95 1.46 13.71
C SER A 213 9.25 1.46 15.07
N LYS A 214 9.83 0.82 16.09
CA LYS A 214 9.32 0.86 17.47
C LYS A 214 9.63 2.20 18.13
N ASP A 215 10.86 2.69 17.99
CA ASP A 215 11.33 3.93 18.63
C ASP A 215 10.68 5.18 18.02
N HIS A 216 10.37 5.13 16.73
CA HIS A 216 9.72 6.22 15.98
C HIS A 216 8.23 5.98 15.72
N PHE A 217 7.61 5.05 16.44
CA PHE A 217 6.20 4.72 16.30
C PHE A 217 5.31 5.91 16.65
N VAL A 218 4.24 6.08 15.87
CA VAL A 218 3.19 7.06 16.08
C VAL A 218 1.85 6.34 15.97
N ASP A 219 1.09 6.29 17.06
CA ASP A 219 -0.27 5.73 17.05
C ASP A 219 -1.22 6.75 16.42
N PHE A 220 -1.74 6.50 15.22
CA PHE A 220 -2.67 7.47 14.60
C PHE A 220 -3.90 7.70 15.47
N SER A 221 -4.32 6.75 16.32
CA SER A 221 -5.47 6.97 17.19
C SER A 221 -5.23 8.05 18.25
N THR A 222 -3.97 8.44 18.46
CA THR A 222 -3.58 9.59 19.28
C THR A 222 -3.43 10.88 18.45
N ILE A 223 -3.35 10.78 17.12
CA ILE A 223 -3.41 11.93 16.22
C ILE A 223 -4.88 12.17 15.86
N ASP A 224 -5.45 13.23 16.41
CA ASP A 224 -6.79 13.65 15.99
C ASP A 224 -6.72 14.36 14.62
N LEU A 225 -6.69 13.58 13.55
CA LEU A 225 -6.80 14.12 12.19
C LEU A 225 -8.15 14.80 11.93
N GLY A 226 -9.19 14.48 12.72
CA GLY A 226 -10.46 15.19 12.66
C GLY A 226 -10.39 16.62 13.20
N SER A 227 -9.37 16.95 13.99
CA SER A 227 -9.11 18.31 14.48
C SER A 227 -8.42 19.22 13.47
N MET A 228 -7.95 18.68 12.33
CA MET A 228 -7.37 19.51 11.27
C MET A 228 -8.43 20.52 10.78
N PRO A 229 -8.04 21.78 10.50
CA PRO A 229 -8.93 22.75 9.89
C PRO A 229 -9.60 22.20 8.63
N ASP A 230 -10.88 22.52 8.47
CA ASP A 230 -11.68 22.19 7.29
C ASP A 230 -11.70 20.70 6.95
N THR A 231 -11.49 19.85 7.97
CA THR A 231 -11.46 18.40 7.84
C THR A 231 -12.63 17.77 8.59
N MET A 232 -13.29 16.83 7.94
CA MET A 232 -14.32 16.00 8.57
C MET A 232 -13.94 14.52 8.48
N LYS A 233 -14.21 13.78 9.55
CA LYS A 233 -14.15 12.33 9.53
C LYS A 233 -15.39 11.79 8.80
N ALA A 234 -15.19 11.17 7.65
CA ALA A 234 -16.26 10.65 6.81
C ALA A 234 -16.66 9.21 7.16
N ALA A 235 -15.69 8.40 7.58
CA ALA A 235 -15.95 7.02 7.97
C ALA A 235 -14.88 6.49 8.93
N HIS A 236 -15.23 5.46 9.71
CA HIS A 236 -14.26 4.62 10.38
C HIS A 236 -14.53 3.14 10.18
N TYR A 237 -13.43 2.39 10.24
CA TYR A 237 -13.42 0.96 10.05
C TYR A 237 -12.63 0.30 11.16
N SER A 238 -13.09 -0.87 11.57
CA SER A 238 -12.32 -1.76 12.44
C SER A 238 -12.40 -3.19 11.93
N LYS A 239 -11.33 -3.94 12.17
CA LYS A 239 -11.27 -5.38 11.92
C LYS A 239 -11.07 -6.09 13.25
N GLY A 240 -11.59 -7.31 13.38
CA GLY A 240 -11.64 -8.02 14.66
C GLY A 240 -12.92 -7.70 15.44
N SER A 241 -12.92 -8.02 16.74
CA SER A 241 -14.06 -7.68 17.59
C SER A 241 -14.09 -6.16 17.81
N VAL A 242 -15.28 -5.59 17.99
CA VAL A 242 -15.43 -4.15 18.29
C VAL A 242 -14.67 -3.76 19.57
N LEU A 243 -14.64 -4.67 20.55
CA LEU A 243 -13.97 -4.47 21.85
C LEU A 243 -12.45 -4.66 21.78
N GLN A 244 -11.96 -5.49 20.86
CA GLN A 244 -10.53 -5.79 20.66
C GLN A 244 -10.23 -5.87 19.16
N PRO A 245 -10.10 -4.71 18.49
CA PRO A 245 -9.81 -4.68 17.07
C PRO A 245 -8.35 -5.03 16.78
N THR A 246 -8.12 -5.74 15.68
CA THR A 246 -6.80 -6.08 15.14
C THR A 246 -6.26 -5.00 14.21
N CYS A 247 -7.14 -4.14 13.69
CA CYS A 247 -6.81 -2.99 12.86
C CYS A 247 -7.88 -1.92 13.05
N LYS A 248 -7.48 -0.65 13.05
CA LYS A 248 -8.37 0.51 12.97
C LYS A 248 -8.00 1.35 11.77
N CYS A 249 -9.01 1.93 11.14
CA CYS A 249 -8.82 2.87 10.06
C CYS A 249 -9.89 3.96 10.07
N ALA A 250 -9.61 5.09 9.44
CA ALA A 250 -10.59 6.14 9.23
C ALA A 250 -10.37 6.85 7.90
N ASN A 251 -11.45 7.30 7.28
CA ASN A 251 -11.43 8.18 6.11
C ASN A 251 -11.82 9.58 6.56
N TYR A 252 -11.16 10.57 5.98
CA TYR A 252 -11.40 11.98 6.18
C TYR A 252 -11.55 12.67 4.84
N LEU A 253 -12.32 13.75 4.83
CA LEU A 253 -12.42 14.69 3.73
C LEU A 253 -11.90 16.03 4.22
N THR A 254 -11.01 16.65 3.47
CA THR A 254 -10.44 17.97 3.78
C THR A 254 -10.79 18.92 2.65
N CYS A 255 -11.39 20.06 2.99
CA CYS A 255 -11.58 21.17 2.06
C CYS A 255 -10.29 22.01 2.03
N LEU A 256 -9.77 22.24 0.84
CA LEU A 256 -8.59 23.10 0.63
C LEU A 256 -9.03 24.56 0.46
N ASP A 257 -8.05 25.48 0.49
CA ASP A 257 -8.27 26.92 0.38
C ASP A 257 -8.94 27.33 -0.95
N ASP A 258 -8.74 26.55 -2.02
CA ASP A 258 -9.38 26.76 -3.32
C ASP A 258 -10.80 26.16 -3.41
N GLY A 259 -11.30 25.58 -2.31
CA GLY A 259 -12.60 24.93 -2.22
C GLY A 259 -12.64 23.50 -2.73
N SER A 260 -11.52 22.96 -3.24
CA SER A 260 -11.45 21.55 -3.65
C SER A 260 -11.48 20.62 -2.42
N ILE A 261 -11.98 19.40 -2.62
CA ILE A 261 -12.07 18.40 -1.56
C ILE A 261 -11.11 17.25 -1.89
N VAL A 262 -10.27 16.93 -0.92
CA VAL A 262 -9.35 15.79 -0.99
C VAL A 262 -9.73 14.75 0.06
N LYS A 263 -9.43 13.47 -0.24
CA LYS A 263 -9.66 12.36 0.67
C LYS A 263 -8.35 11.94 1.33
N SER A 264 -8.41 11.66 2.63
CA SER A 264 -7.31 11.02 3.33
C SER A 264 -7.78 9.79 4.10
N TYR A 265 -6.91 8.81 4.23
CA TYR A 265 -7.13 7.57 4.94
C TYR A 265 -6.05 7.42 6.00
N ALA A 266 -6.43 7.06 7.23
CA ALA A 266 -5.49 6.73 8.30
C ALA A 266 -5.60 5.27 8.71
N ARG A 267 -4.48 4.62 9.03
CA ARG A 267 -4.42 3.21 9.43
C ARG A 267 -3.42 2.91 10.53
N TYR A 268 -3.84 2.04 11.44
CA TYR A 268 -3.05 1.46 12.52
C TYR A 268 -3.36 -0.04 12.62
N TYR A 269 -2.31 -0.83 12.49
CA TYR A 269 -2.34 -2.26 12.75
C TYR A 269 -2.06 -2.53 14.22
N ILE A 270 -3.03 -3.11 14.92
CA ILE A 270 -2.93 -3.46 16.35
C ILE A 270 -2.37 -4.89 16.49
N SER A 271 -2.76 -5.81 15.61
CA SER A 271 -2.26 -7.19 15.56
C SER A 271 -1.72 -7.51 14.17
N ARG A 272 -0.58 -8.20 14.14
CA ARG A 272 0.18 -8.56 12.92
C ARG A 272 -0.33 -9.84 12.26
N ASP A 273 -0.99 -10.69 13.03
CA ASP A 273 -1.22 -12.08 12.63
C ASP A 273 -2.41 -12.27 11.67
N GLU A 274 -3.11 -11.19 11.30
CA GLU A 274 -4.36 -11.30 10.56
C GLU A 274 -4.24 -11.14 9.04
N CYS A 275 -3.60 -12.14 8.40
CA CYS A 275 -3.39 -12.23 6.94
C CYS A 275 -4.59 -12.79 6.13
N LYS A 276 -5.82 -12.80 6.67
CA LYS A 276 -6.98 -13.43 6.00
C LYS A 276 -7.21 -12.91 4.57
N GLY A 277 -7.14 -13.81 3.59
CA GLY A 277 -7.36 -13.52 2.17
C GLY A 277 -6.26 -12.68 1.52
N ILE A 278 -5.05 -12.68 2.10
CA ILE A 278 -3.85 -12.08 1.52
C ILE A 278 -2.96 -13.21 1.04
N LEU A 279 -2.64 -13.21 -0.26
CA LEU A 279 -1.64 -14.11 -0.85
C LEU A 279 -0.43 -13.30 -1.28
N VAL A 280 0.75 -13.92 -1.27
CA VAL A 280 2.00 -13.31 -1.72
C VAL A 280 2.67 -14.22 -2.73
N TYR A 281 2.88 -13.75 -3.94
CA TYR A 281 3.81 -14.36 -4.89
C TYR A 281 5.17 -13.70 -4.71
N ASP A 282 6.16 -14.49 -4.31
CA ASP A 282 7.46 -13.98 -3.88
C ASP A 282 8.55 -14.18 -4.94
N THR A 283 9.71 -13.54 -4.75
CA THR A 283 10.86 -13.63 -5.67
C THR A 283 11.44 -15.03 -5.79
N ASP A 284 11.07 -15.97 -4.92
CA ASP A 284 11.44 -17.38 -5.01
C ASP A 284 10.48 -18.22 -5.88
N GLY A 285 9.51 -17.56 -6.54
CA GLY A 285 8.53 -18.19 -7.42
C GLY A 285 7.46 -18.99 -6.68
N LYS A 286 7.29 -18.77 -5.37
CA LYS A 286 6.30 -19.46 -4.54
C LYS A 286 5.12 -18.56 -4.20
N LEU A 287 3.93 -19.17 -4.17
CA LEU A 287 2.73 -18.52 -3.66
C LEU A 287 2.55 -18.87 -2.17
N LYS A 288 2.43 -17.86 -1.31
CA LYS A 288 2.34 -17.98 0.14
C LYS A 288 1.04 -17.39 0.69
N ASN A 289 0.56 -17.91 1.81
CA ASN A 289 -0.60 -17.40 2.53
C ASN A 289 -0.22 -16.25 3.50
N GLY A 290 0.05 -15.08 2.94
CA GLY A 290 0.59 -13.92 3.66
C GLY A 290 2.09 -13.75 3.44
N PHE A 291 2.65 -12.63 3.94
CA PHE A 291 4.07 -12.29 3.72
C PHE A 291 5.03 -13.25 4.41
N ASP A 292 4.69 -13.67 5.64
CA ASP A 292 5.46 -14.63 6.44
C ASP A 292 4.73 -15.99 6.54
N GLY A 293 3.83 -16.27 5.59
CA GLY A 293 2.97 -17.44 5.63
C GLY A 293 3.53 -18.67 4.94
N GLU A 294 2.85 -19.80 5.15
CA GLU A 294 3.16 -21.07 4.51
C GLU A 294 3.01 -21.00 2.98
N VAL A 295 3.85 -21.77 2.29
CA VAL A 295 3.77 -21.97 0.83
C VAL A 295 2.54 -22.80 0.52
N ILE A 296 1.72 -22.32 -0.40
CA ILE A 296 0.49 -22.99 -0.85
C ILE A 296 0.55 -23.46 -2.31
N TYR A 297 1.52 -22.97 -3.08
CA TYR A 297 1.76 -23.40 -4.46
C TYR A 297 3.21 -23.09 -4.88
N GLU A 298 3.82 -24.01 -5.64
CA GLU A 298 5.19 -23.92 -6.18
C GLU A 298 5.30 -24.58 -7.56
#